data_AF-A0A962LJ05-F1
#
_entry.id   AF-A0A962LJ05-F1
#
_cell.length_a   1.000
_cell.length_b   1.000
_cell.length_c   1.000
_cell.angle_alpha   90.00
_cell.angle_beta   90.00
_cell.angle_gamma   90.00
#
_symmetry.space_group_name_H-M   'P 1'
#
loop_
_entity.id
_entity.type
_entity.pdbx_description
1 polymer ?
#
loop_
_entity_poly.entity_id
_entity_poly.type
_entity_poly.pdbx_seq_one_letter_code
_entity_poly.pdbx_strand_id
1 'polypeptide(L)'
;MSQEHIDQVISREYAAGFVSAIESDTLPPGLDEDVIRFISAKKNEPDWLLEWRLEAYRGWQQMTEPTWAHVHYPPINLNEVSYYSSPRSMKDG
;
A
#
# COMPACT_ATOMS: atom_id res chain seq x y z
N MET A 1 27.82 33.55 -21.07
CA MET A 1 26.52 33.12 -20.51
C MET A 1 26.84 32.54 -19.14
N SER A 2 26.63 33.32 -18.09
CA SER A 2 27.20 33.12 -16.75
C SER A 2 26.56 31.95 -16.01
N GLN A 3 27.39 31.23 -15.23
CA GLN A 3 27.01 30.16 -14.30
C GLN A 3 25.76 30.51 -13.46
N GLU A 4 25.64 31.80 -13.11
CA GLU A 4 24.52 32.40 -12.39
C GLU A 4 23.15 32.12 -13.03
N HIS A 5 23.06 32.13 -14.37
CA HIS A 5 21.79 31.87 -15.05
C HIS A 5 21.35 30.41 -14.91
N ILE A 6 22.28 29.47 -14.80
CA ILE A 6 22.00 28.05 -14.60
C ILE A 6 21.52 27.81 -13.17
N ASP A 7 22.22 28.39 -12.19
CA ASP A 7 21.86 28.27 -10.76
C ASP A 7 20.47 28.87 -10.47
N GLN A 8 20.11 29.95 -11.17
CA GLN A 8 18.81 30.60 -11.05
C GLN A 8 17.66 29.83 -11.74
N VAL A 9 17.98 28.87 -12.63
CA VAL A 9 16.98 27.97 -13.23
C VAL A 9 16.82 26.71 -12.38
N ILE A 10 17.90 26.21 -11.78
CA ILE A 10 17.90 25.03 -10.90
C ILE A 10 17.22 25.31 -9.55
N SER A 11 17.41 26.52 -9.00
CA SER A 11 16.78 26.95 -7.74
C SER A 11 15.27 27.22 -7.83
N ARG A 12 14.67 27.12 -9.02
CA ARG A 12 13.22 27.27 -9.19
C ARG A 12 12.53 26.00 -8.70
N GLU A 13 11.77 26.13 -7.62
CA GLU A 13 10.89 25.06 -7.16
C GLU A 13 9.87 24.73 -8.25
N TYR A 14 9.70 23.44 -8.53
CA TYR A 14 8.79 22.96 -9.55
C TYR A 14 7.33 23.23 -9.16
N ALA A 15 6.78 24.34 -9.65
CA ALA A 15 5.42 24.79 -9.29
C ALA A 15 4.28 23.95 -9.92
N ALA A 16 4.58 23.11 -10.91
CA ALA A 16 3.58 22.36 -11.69
C ALA A 16 3.27 20.97 -11.11
N GLY A 17 3.06 20.88 -9.79
CA GLY A 17 2.59 19.65 -9.15
C GLY A 17 1.09 19.47 -9.38
N PHE A 18 0.69 18.47 -10.16
CA PHE A 18 -0.71 18.06 -10.22
C PHE A 18 -1.01 17.15 -9.03
N VAL A 19 -1.73 17.67 -8.03
CA VAL A 19 -2.22 16.87 -6.89
C VAL A 19 -3.74 16.87 -6.92
N SER A 20 -4.33 15.69 -7.09
CA SER A 20 -5.77 15.50 -6.93
C SER A 20 -6.02 14.84 -5.58
N ALA A 21 -6.68 15.56 -4.68
CA ALA A 21 -7.16 14.96 -3.44
C ALA A 21 -8.31 14.00 -3.76
N ILE A 22 -8.00 12.70 -3.77
CA ILE A 22 -8.99 11.65 -3.91
C ILE A 22 -9.36 11.22 -2.49
N GLU A 23 -10.63 11.35 -2.12
CA GLU A 23 -11.11 10.72 -0.90
C GLU A 23 -11.04 9.21 -1.09
N SER A 24 -10.39 8.50 -0.17
CA SER A 24 -10.29 7.04 -0.19
C SER A 24 -10.89 6.45 1.07
N ASP A 25 -11.50 5.28 0.92
CA ASP A 25 -11.83 4.42 2.05
C ASP A 25 -10.62 3.50 2.28
N THR A 26 -9.94 3.69 3.39
CA THR A 26 -8.69 3.01 3.72
C THR A 26 -8.84 2.36 5.09
N LEU A 27 -8.56 1.06 5.17
CA LEU A 27 -8.57 0.36 6.45
C LEU A 27 -7.38 0.79 7.31
N PRO A 28 -7.49 0.70 8.65
CA PRO A 28 -6.35 0.95 9.53
C PRO A 28 -5.17 0.04 9.17
N PRO A 29 -3.92 0.47 9.46
CA PRO A 29 -2.76 -0.38 9.33
C PRO A 29 -2.89 -1.70 10.09
N GLY A 30 -2.40 -2.77 9.50
CA GLY A 30 -2.44 -4.11 10.09
C GLY A 30 -3.18 -5.12 9.21
N LEU A 31 -2.77 -6.37 9.34
CA LEU A 31 -3.41 -7.51 8.68
C LEU A 31 -3.87 -8.51 9.73
N ASP A 32 -5.18 -8.68 9.83
CA ASP A 32 -5.85 -9.69 10.64
C ASP A 32 -6.91 -10.44 9.82
N GLU A 33 -7.53 -11.46 10.42
CA GLU A 33 -8.58 -12.23 9.74
C GLU A 33 -9.81 -11.38 9.41
N ASP A 34 -10.11 -10.35 10.21
CA ASP A 34 -11.28 -9.48 10.02
C ASP A 34 -11.08 -8.56 8.81
N VAL A 35 -9.88 -8.02 8.61
CA VAL A 35 -9.45 -7.27 7.43
C VAL A 35 -9.58 -8.15 6.18
N ILE A 36 -9.13 -9.41 6.25
CA ILE A 36 -9.24 -10.36 5.13
C ILE A 36 -10.71 -10.63 4.78
N ARG A 37 -11.56 -10.88 5.80
CA ARG A 37 -13.01 -11.07 5.61
C ARG A 37 -13.67 -9.82 5.02
N PHE A 38 -13.30 -8.64 5.51
CA PHE A 38 -13.80 -7.37 4.98
C PHE A 38 -13.45 -7.20 3.51
N ILE A 39 -12.18 -7.40 3.13
CA ILE A 39 -11.72 -7.27 1.74
C ILE A 39 -12.45 -8.26 0.83
N SER A 40 -12.60 -9.51 1.29
CA SER A 40 -13.27 -10.56 0.53
C SER A 40 -14.76 -10.25 0.30
N ALA A 41 -15.46 -9.80 1.35
CA ALA A 41 -16.85 -9.39 1.27
C ALA A 41 -17.04 -8.15 0.37
N LYS A 42 -16.15 -7.15 0.49
CA LYS A 42 -16.18 -5.93 -0.34
C LYS A 42 -15.99 -6.22 -1.82
N LYS A 43 -15.26 -7.30 -2.15
CA LYS A 43 -15.01 -7.75 -3.53
C LYS A 43 -16.02 -8.79 -4.03
N ASN A 44 -17.01 -9.17 -3.22
CA ASN A 44 -17.98 -10.21 -3.54
C ASN A 44 -17.31 -11.52 -3.99
N GLU A 45 -16.27 -11.92 -3.27
CA GLU A 45 -15.53 -13.15 -3.54
C GLU A 45 -16.31 -14.40 -3.08
N PRO A 46 -16.15 -15.54 -3.77
CA PRO A 46 -16.76 -16.80 -3.34
C PRO A 46 -16.09 -17.37 -2.09
N ASP A 47 -16.84 -18.14 -1.29
CA ASP A 47 -16.39 -18.66 0.02
C ASP A 47 -15.06 -19.43 -0.03
N TRP A 48 -14.84 -20.22 -1.10
CA TRP A 48 -13.60 -20.97 -1.25
C TRP A 48 -12.36 -20.07 -1.34
N LEU A 49 -12.51 -18.86 -1.91
CA LEU A 49 -11.42 -17.91 -2.05
C LEU A 49 -11.14 -17.21 -0.71
N LEU A 50 -12.18 -16.94 0.08
CA LEU A 50 -12.02 -16.44 1.44
C LEU A 50 -11.24 -17.44 2.31
N GLU A 51 -11.63 -18.71 2.30
CA GLU A 51 -10.93 -19.75 3.07
C GLU A 51 -9.48 -19.90 2.61
N TRP A 52 -9.22 -19.84 1.30
CA TRP A 52 -7.85 -19.86 0.78
C TRP A 52 -7.01 -18.67 1.27
N ARG A 53 -7.58 -17.47 1.32
CA ARG A 53 -6.89 -16.28 1.88
C ARG A 53 -6.59 -16.43 3.37
N LEU A 54 -7.54 -16.98 4.14
CA LEU A 54 -7.36 -17.23 5.57
C LEU A 54 -6.28 -18.27 5.84
N GLU A 55 -6.25 -19.35 5.05
CA GLU A 55 -5.19 -20.36 5.13
C GLU A 55 -3.82 -19.76 4.82
N ALA A 56 -3.71 -18.95 3.76
CA ALA A 56 -2.49 -18.25 3.40
C ALA A 56 -2.01 -17.30 4.52
N TYR A 57 -2.91 -16.58 5.18
CA TYR A 57 -2.58 -15.71 6.30
C TYR A 57 -2.04 -16.48 7.50
N ARG A 58 -2.67 -17.60 7.87
CA ARG A 58 -2.19 -18.48 8.95
C ARG A 58 -0.84 -19.09 8.64
N GLY A 59 -0.59 -19.47 7.38
CA GLY A 59 0.72 -19.91 6.92
C GLY A 59 1.76 -18.80 7.05
N TRP A 60 1.44 -17.61 6.55
CA TRP A 60 2.32 -16.44 6.60
C TRP A 60 2.70 -16.03 8.04
N GLN A 61 1.77 -16.09 9.00
CA GLN A 61 2.06 -15.80 10.42
C GLN A 61 3.14 -16.71 11.02
N GLN A 62 3.32 -17.92 10.48
CA GLN A 62 4.32 -18.89 10.94
C GLN A 62 5.65 -18.76 10.18
N MET A 63 5.69 -17.99 9.09
CA MET A 63 6.89 -17.82 8.28
C MET A 63 7.87 -16.85 8.95
N THR A 64 9.14 -17.21 8.93
CA THR A 64 10.22 -16.29 9.28
C THR A 64 10.71 -15.56 8.04
N GLU A 65 11.09 -14.29 8.22
CA GLU A 65 11.70 -13.50 7.15
C GLU A 65 12.97 -14.17 6.62
N PRO A 66 13.10 -14.42 5.30
CA PRO A 66 14.27 -15.07 4.74
C PRO A 66 15.47 -14.11 4.65
N THR A 67 16.64 -14.56 5.09
CA THR A 67 17.87 -13.75 5.13
C THR A 67 18.95 -14.22 4.14
N TRP A 68 18.61 -15.09 3.17
CA TRP A 68 19.58 -15.66 2.24
C TRP A 68 20.11 -14.65 1.21
N ALA A 69 19.41 -13.53 1.02
CA ALA A 69 19.82 -12.48 0.10
C ALA A 69 20.94 -11.61 0.71
N HIS A 70 21.97 -11.30 -0.07
CA HIS A 70 23.08 -10.44 0.35
C HIS A 70 22.71 -8.95 0.24
N VAL A 71 21.62 -8.56 0.90
CA VAL A 71 21.11 -7.18 0.94
C VAL A 71 20.91 -6.77 2.39
N HIS A 72 21.27 -5.52 2.69
CA HIS A 72 21.04 -4.93 4.00
C HIS A 72 19.94 -3.89 3.89
N TYR A 73 18.84 -4.14 4.58
CA TYR A 73 17.71 -3.22 4.69
C TYR A 73 17.23 -3.19 6.15
N PRO A 74 16.66 -2.06 6.60
CA PRO A 74 16.02 -2.00 7.91
C PRO A 74 14.80 -2.94 7.94
N PRO A 75 14.54 -3.62 9.07
CA PRO A 75 13.41 -4.53 9.18
C PRO A 75 12.09 -3.81 8.89
N ILE A 76 11.24 -4.44 8.08
CA ILE A 76 9.96 -3.87 7.64
C ILE A 76 8.88 -4.25 8.66
N ASN A 77 8.21 -3.26 9.23
CA ASN A 77 7.02 -3.53 10.04
C ASN A 77 5.80 -3.72 9.13
N LEU A 78 5.47 -4.97 8.82
CA LEU A 78 4.35 -5.31 7.94
C LEU A 78 2.99 -4.90 8.53
N ASN A 79 2.89 -4.71 9.85
CA ASN A 79 1.67 -4.22 10.50
C ASN A 79 1.45 -2.70 10.34
N GLU A 80 2.44 -1.95 9.85
CA GLU A 80 2.28 -0.52 9.54
C GLU A 80 1.66 -0.28 8.15
N VAL A 81 1.46 -1.34 7.36
CA VAL A 81 0.88 -1.26 6.03
C VAL A 81 -0.65 -1.33 6.13
N SER A 82 -1.33 -0.47 5.38
CA SER A 82 -2.77 -0.63 5.13
C SER A 82 -2.97 -1.55 3.91
N TYR A 83 -3.70 -2.64 4.12
CA TYR A 83 -3.89 -3.69 3.11
C TYR A 83 -5.12 -3.47 2.22
N TYR A 84 -5.90 -2.41 2.47
CA TYR A 84 -7.03 -2.02 1.64
C TYR A 84 -7.12 -0.50 1.54
N SER A 85 -7.10 0.00 0.32
CA SER A 85 -7.44 1.38 0.00
C SER A 85 -8.18 1.39 -1.32
N SER A 86 -9.37 1.98 -1.32
CA SER A 86 -10.17 2.18 -2.52
C SER A 86 -10.54 3.65 -2.64
N PRO A 87 -10.38 4.28 -3.82
CA PRO A 87 -10.87 5.63 -4.02
C PRO A 87 -12.39 5.64 -3.91
N ARG A 88 -12.95 6.63 -3.21
CA ARG A 88 -14.37 6.97 -3.29
C ARG A 88 -14.59 7.68 -4.62
N SER A 89 -15.12 6.99 -5.61
CA SER A 89 -15.56 7.62 -6.87
C SER A 89 -17.08 7.56 -6.99
N MET A 90 -17.69 8.58 -7.63
CA MET A 90 -19.13 8.91 -7.61
C MET A 90 -20.09 7.90 -8.28
N LYS A 91 -19.59 6.75 -8.74
CA LYS A 91 -20.40 5.66 -9.29
C LYS A 91 -19.73 4.37 -8.88
N ASP A 92 -20.25 3.78 -7.82
CA ASP A 92 -19.87 2.44 -7.37
C ASP A 92 -19.95 1.46 -8.55
N GLY A 93 -18.94 0.59 -8.65
CA GLY A 93 -18.93 -0.56 -9.55
C GLY A 93 -19.73 -1.73 -8.98
#